data_AF-A0A2G2YUP1-F1
#
_entry.id   AF-A0A2G2YUP1-F1
#
_cell.length_a   1.000
_cell.length_b   1.000
_cell.length_c   1.000
_cell.angle_alpha   90.00
_cell.angle_beta   90.00
_cell.angle_gamma   90.00
#
_symmetry.space_group_name_H-M   'P 1'
#
loop_
_entity.id
_entity.type
_entity.pdbx_description
1 polymer ?
#
loop_
_entity_poly.entity_id
_entity_poly.type
_entity_poly.pdbx_seq_one_letter_code
_entity_poly.pdbx_strand_id
1 'polypeptide(L)'
;MFRLAIFLVLPLSTIAQSYKNISLGSTLTTSDVTDFWPSPSGDFPFGFQRIGNGSSGFLLAIWFNKLKEKTMVWSANRNNIAPEGSQVELSIDGRLVLTDPNGQEIWVRDMARAGLVYRAMLDTGNFVLANSSSGIVWQSFDEPTDTIFPGQVLDQRSRLVSSFSSMNASTGRFELFLDGELALYTIKYPIDATNDVVILRNIEKKKKTDV
;
A
#
# COMPACT_ATOMS: atom_id res chain seq x y z
N MET A 1 7.40 42.58 -33.09
CA MET A 1 6.56 42.60 -31.87
C MET A 1 6.27 41.15 -31.50
N PHE A 2 7.10 40.53 -30.65
CA PHE A 2 6.92 39.12 -30.24
C PHE A 2 5.95 39.07 -29.06
N ARG A 3 4.82 38.36 -29.20
CA ARG A 3 3.90 38.09 -28.09
C ARG A 3 4.30 36.76 -27.45
N LEU A 4 4.81 36.82 -26.23
CA LEU A 4 5.04 35.65 -25.39
C LEU A 4 3.71 35.28 -24.72
N ALA A 5 3.08 34.21 -25.17
CA ALA A 5 1.90 33.65 -24.50
C ALA A 5 2.37 32.66 -23.42
N ILE A 6 2.33 33.09 -22.16
CA ILE A 6 2.54 32.22 -21.01
C ILE A 6 1.23 31.46 -20.77
N PHE A 7 1.18 30.19 -21.16
CA PHE A 7 0.14 29.28 -20.69
C PHE A 7 0.46 28.90 -19.25
N LEU A 8 -0.21 29.58 -18.31
CA LEU A 8 -0.20 29.22 -16.90
C LEU A 8 -0.99 27.90 -16.76
N VAL A 9 -0.29 26.76 -16.80
CA VAL A 9 -0.88 25.49 -16.39
C VAL A 9 -0.97 25.53 -14.88
N LEU A 10 -2.10 26.01 -14.36
CA LEU A 10 -2.44 25.86 -12.96
C LEU A 10 -2.53 24.35 -12.68
N PRO A 11 -1.78 23.77 -11.72
CA PRO A 11 -2.06 22.43 -11.24
C PRO A 11 -3.34 22.51 -10.39
N LEU A 12 -4.49 22.58 -11.05
CA LEU A 12 -5.78 22.35 -10.43
C LEU A 12 -5.95 20.83 -10.28
N SER A 13 -5.39 20.30 -9.19
CA SER A 13 -5.65 18.92 -8.78
C SER A 13 -5.98 18.84 -7.31
N THR A 14 -6.94 19.64 -6.83
CA THR A 14 -7.78 19.12 -5.74
C THR A 14 -8.87 18.30 -6.40
N ILE A 15 -8.58 17.02 -6.67
CA ILE A 15 -9.66 16.08 -6.92
C ILE A 15 -10.38 16.00 -5.57
N ALA A 16 -11.53 16.66 -5.45
CA ALA A 16 -12.49 16.31 -4.42
C ALA A 16 -12.94 14.88 -4.75
N GLN A 17 -12.17 13.90 -4.31
CA GLN A 17 -12.48 12.50 -4.54
C GLN A 17 -13.74 12.21 -3.73
N SER A 18 -14.73 11.63 -4.41
CA SER A 18 -15.76 10.88 -3.70
C SER A 18 -15.05 9.86 -2.83
N TYR A 19 -15.56 9.59 -1.64
CA TYR A 19 -15.00 8.56 -0.77
C TYR A 19 -16.14 7.83 -0.09
N LYS A 20 -15.91 6.55 0.21
CA LYS A 20 -16.82 5.75 1.01
C LYS A 20 -16.20 5.57 2.38
N ASN A 21 -16.77 6.25 3.38
CA ASN A 21 -16.27 6.14 4.74
C ASN A 21 -16.56 4.75 5.31
N ILE A 22 -15.56 4.14 5.92
CA ILE A 22 -15.68 2.86 6.62
C ILE A 22 -16.07 3.16 8.07
N SER A 23 -17.06 2.45 8.57
CA SER A 23 -17.52 2.63 9.95
C SER A 23 -16.54 2.01 10.94
N LEU A 24 -16.35 2.65 12.09
CA LEU A 24 -15.65 2.00 13.21
C LEU A 24 -16.43 0.76 13.67
N GLY A 25 -15.71 -0.27 14.12
CA GLY A 25 -16.24 -1.61 14.39
C GLY A 25 -16.48 -2.46 13.14
N SER A 26 -16.11 -1.99 11.94
CA SER A 26 -16.23 -2.80 10.73
C SER A 26 -15.15 -3.86 10.66
N THR A 27 -15.52 -5.06 10.23
CA THR A 27 -14.63 -6.22 10.10
C THR A 27 -14.67 -6.78 8.69
N LEU A 28 -13.55 -7.31 8.22
CA LEU A 28 -13.49 -8.24 7.10
C LEU A 28 -12.94 -9.57 7.61
N THR A 29 -13.31 -10.68 6.97
CA THR A 29 -12.88 -12.02 7.41
C THR A 29 -12.31 -12.82 6.26
N THR A 30 -11.45 -13.78 6.57
CA THR A 30 -10.90 -14.71 5.57
C THR A 30 -11.90 -15.74 5.06
N SER A 31 -13.03 -15.91 5.77
CA SER A 31 -14.15 -16.78 5.38
C SER A 31 -14.92 -16.25 4.16
N ASP A 32 -14.94 -14.92 3.97
CA ASP A 32 -15.51 -14.29 2.78
C ASP A 32 -14.51 -13.30 2.16
N VAL A 33 -13.70 -13.81 1.22
CA VAL A 33 -12.75 -13.00 0.45
C VAL A 33 -13.41 -12.15 -0.63
N THR A 34 -14.73 -12.24 -0.80
CA THR A 34 -15.49 -11.37 -1.71
C THR A 34 -15.93 -10.08 -1.04
N ASP A 35 -15.87 -10.01 0.30
CA ASP A 35 -16.06 -8.79 1.05
C ASP A 35 -14.75 -8.00 1.16
N PHE A 36 -14.84 -6.69 0.94
CA PHE A 36 -13.71 -5.77 0.95
C PHE A 36 -14.20 -4.33 1.08
N TRP A 37 -13.29 -3.43 1.45
CA TRP A 37 -13.54 -1.99 1.42
C TRP A 37 -13.11 -1.41 0.06
N PRO A 38 -14.06 -1.01 -0.81
CA PRO A 38 -13.73 -0.54 -2.15
C PRO A 38 -13.39 0.95 -2.17
N SER A 39 -12.50 1.31 -3.10
CA SER A 39 -12.43 2.66 -3.65
C SER A 39 -13.72 3.00 -4.41
N PRO A 40 -14.12 4.28 -4.47
CA PRO A 40 -15.29 4.74 -5.22
C PRO A 40 -15.36 4.24 -6.67
N SER A 41 -14.24 4.19 -7.38
CA SER A 41 -14.18 3.72 -8.77
C SER A 41 -14.26 2.19 -8.90
N GLY A 42 -14.10 1.48 -7.79
CA GLY A 42 -13.99 0.02 -7.73
C GLY A 42 -12.67 -0.54 -8.26
N ASP A 43 -11.69 0.31 -8.59
CA ASP A 43 -10.39 -0.11 -9.12
C ASP A 43 -9.51 -0.75 -8.05
N PHE A 44 -9.58 -0.22 -6.84
CA PHE A 44 -8.77 -0.63 -5.71
C PHE A 44 -9.65 -1.06 -4.54
N PRO A 45 -9.55 -2.30 -4.09
CA PRO A 45 -10.15 -2.77 -2.85
C PRO A 45 -9.08 -2.99 -1.78
N PHE A 46 -9.47 -2.84 -0.52
CA PHE A 46 -8.71 -3.25 0.65
C PHE A 46 -9.41 -4.43 1.30
N GLY A 47 -8.73 -5.56 1.46
CA GLY A 47 -9.34 -6.78 2.01
C GLY A 47 -8.43 -8.00 1.92
N PHE A 48 -9.01 -9.20 2.03
CA PHE A 48 -8.23 -10.43 2.01
C PHE A 48 -8.03 -10.98 0.59
N GLN A 49 -6.80 -11.40 0.29
CA GLN A 49 -6.45 -12.22 -0.87
C GLN A 49 -5.89 -13.55 -0.40
N ARG A 50 -6.39 -14.64 -0.99
CA ARG A 50 -5.86 -15.98 -0.78
C ARG A 50 -4.57 -16.13 -1.58
N ILE A 51 -3.51 -16.60 -0.94
CA ILE A 51 -2.26 -16.96 -1.62
C ILE A 51 -2.26 -18.45 -1.95
N GLY A 52 -1.72 -18.82 -3.11
CA GLY A 52 -1.54 -20.21 -3.54
C GLY A 52 -2.79 -20.97 -4.02
N ASN A 53 -2.57 -22.16 -4.57
CA ASN A 53 -3.61 -23.04 -5.10
C ASN A 53 -3.92 -24.16 -4.09
N GLY A 54 -5.08 -24.08 -3.41
CA GLY A 54 -5.56 -25.13 -2.50
C GLY A 54 -5.43 -24.75 -1.03
N SER A 55 -4.27 -24.97 -0.41
CA SER A 55 -3.99 -24.62 0.99
C SER A 55 -2.83 -23.66 1.08
N SER A 56 -3.12 -22.36 1.05
CA SER A 56 -2.19 -21.34 1.56
C SER A 56 -3.02 -20.14 2.02
N GLY A 57 -2.53 -19.48 3.08
CA GLY A 57 -3.31 -18.56 3.89
C GLY A 57 -3.66 -17.24 3.19
N PHE A 58 -3.79 -16.20 3.98
CA PHE A 58 -4.38 -14.95 3.52
C PHE A 58 -3.44 -13.77 3.76
N LEU A 59 -3.42 -12.89 2.78
CA LEU A 59 -2.83 -11.57 2.90
C LEU A 59 -3.94 -10.53 2.99
N LEU A 60 -3.82 -9.65 3.97
CA LEU A 60 -4.54 -8.39 3.99
C LEU A 60 -3.84 -7.45 3.01
N ALA A 61 -4.51 -7.07 1.94
CA ALA A 61 -3.89 -6.49 0.76
C ALA A 61 -4.73 -5.42 0.08
N ILE A 62 -4.06 -4.67 -0.79
CA ILE A 62 -4.65 -3.83 -1.83
C ILE A 62 -4.26 -4.43 -3.19
N TRP A 63 -5.18 -4.48 -4.15
CA TRP A 63 -4.93 -5.05 -5.48
C TRP A 63 -5.63 -4.27 -6.60
N PHE A 64 -5.22 -4.52 -7.85
CA PHE A 64 -5.98 -4.05 -9.01
C PHE A 64 -7.19 -4.95 -9.26
N ASN A 65 -8.39 -4.43 -9.03
CA ASN A 65 -9.60 -5.24 -9.09
C ASN A 65 -10.03 -5.60 -10.52
N LYS A 66 -9.79 -4.73 -11.49
CA LYS A 66 -10.24 -4.93 -12.88
C LYS A 66 -9.34 -5.86 -13.70
N LEU A 67 -8.21 -6.29 -13.14
CA LEU A 67 -7.32 -7.27 -13.78
C LEU A 67 -7.81 -8.70 -13.52
N LYS A 68 -7.62 -9.57 -14.51
CA LYS A 68 -7.97 -10.99 -14.41
C LYS A 68 -7.14 -11.67 -13.31
N GLU A 69 -5.85 -11.38 -13.31
CA GLU A 69 -4.96 -11.70 -12.20
C GLU A 69 -5.02 -10.54 -11.21
N LYS A 70 -5.46 -10.81 -9.98
CA LYS A 70 -5.60 -9.79 -8.94
C LYS A 70 -4.21 -9.38 -8.45
N THR A 71 -3.53 -8.55 -9.22
CA THR A 71 -2.18 -8.08 -8.92
C THR A 71 -2.19 -7.28 -7.63
N MET A 72 -1.59 -7.83 -6.58
CA MET A 72 -1.39 -7.16 -5.31
C MET A 72 -0.33 -6.07 -5.45
N VAL A 73 -0.57 -4.95 -4.77
CA VAL A 73 0.27 -3.75 -4.85
C VAL A 73 0.67 -3.23 -3.47
N TRP A 74 0.02 -3.75 -2.43
CA TRP A 74 0.36 -3.52 -1.03
C TRP A 74 -0.15 -4.69 -0.19
N SER A 75 0.54 -5.02 0.90
CA SER A 75 0.06 -6.00 1.89
C SER A 75 0.62 -5.74 3.28
N ALA A 76 -0.24 -5.92 4.29
CA ALA A 76 0.10 -5.67 5.68
C ALA A 76 0.99 -6.76 6.28
N ASN A 77 0.76 -8.01 5.88
CA ASN A 77 1.25 -9.21 6.57
C ASN A 77 1.99 -10.18 5.65
N ARG A 78 2.68 -9.68 4.62
CA ARG A 78 3.44 -10.51 3.64
C ARG A 78 4.46 -11.47 4.23
N ASN A 79 4.95 -11.20 5.44
CA ASN A 79 5.91 -12.04 6.18
C ASN A 79 5.27 -12.86 7.31
N ASN A 80 3.97 -12.68 7.57
CA ASN A 80 3.22 -13.37 8.61
C ASN A 80 1.82 -13.71 8.07
N ILE A 81 1.75 -14.80 7.31
CA ILE A 81 0.53 -15.19 6.57
C ILE A 81 -0.60 -15.50 7.56
N ALA A 82 -1.78 -14.91 7.32
CA ALA A 82 -2.93 -15.15 8.16
C ALA A 82 -3.57 -16.52 7.86
N PRO A 83 -3.90 -17.35 8.86
CA PRO A 83 -4.63 -18.59 8.64
C PRO A 83 -6.12 -18.33 8.32
N GLU A 84 -6.82 -19.37 7.88
CA GLU A 84 -8.28 -19.34 7.73
C GLU A 84 -8.97 -19.08 9.08
N GLY A 85 -10.04 -18.28 9.05
CA GLY A 85 -10.74 -17.77 10.24
C GLY A 85 -10.15 -16.48 10.82
N SER A 86 -9.07 -15.95 10.25
CA SER A 86 -8.54 -14.62 10.62
C SER A 86 -9.50 -13.50 10.23
N GLN A 87 -9.41 -12.37 10.93
CA GLN A 87 -10.18 -11.16 10.66
C GLN A 87 -9.32 -9.90 10.74
N VAL A 88 -9.66 -8.89 9.94
CA VAL A 88 -9.19 -7.51 10.15
C VAL A 88 -10.35 -6.69 10.68
N GLU A 89 -10.10 -5.92 11.73
CA GLU A 89 -11.05 -5.01 12.34
C GLU A 89 -10.49 -3.59 12.33
N LEU A 90 -11.35 -2.64 11.94
CA LEU A 90 -11.14 -1.24 12.25
C LEU A 90 -11.92 -0.90 13.51
N SER A 91 -11.27 -1.08 14.67
CA SER A 91 -11.91 -1.14 15.98
C SER A 91 -12.51 0.20 16.41
N ILE A 92 -13.41 0.15 17.40
CA ILE A 92 -14.12 1.34 17.92
C ILE A 92 -13.14 2.40 18.48
N ASP A 93 -12.05 1.97 19.09
CA ASP A 93 -11.02 2.87 19.63
C ASP A 93 -10.08 3.44 18.55
N GLY A 94 -10.18 2.96 17.30
CA GLY A 94 -9.45 3.48 16.14
C GLY A 94 -8.18 2.70 15.81
N ARG A 95 -8.07 1.42 16.19
CA ARG A 95 -6.98 0.53 15.77
C ARG A 95 -7.37 -0.18 14.48
N LEU A 96 -6.39 -0.47 13.63
CA LEU A 96 -6.57 -1.36 12.49
C LEU A 96 -5.77 -2.63 12.80
N VAL A 97 -6.49 -3.70 13.15
CA VAL A 97 -5.89 -4.91 13.73
C VAL A 97 -6.28 -6.13 12.93
N LEU A 98 -5.28 -6.93 12.56
CA LEU A 98 -5.43 -8.25 11.95
C LEU A 98 -5.12 -9.30 13.01
N THR A 99 -6.07 -10.18 13.30
CA THR A 99 -5.91 -11.27 14.26
C THR A 99 -6.12 -12.63 13.62
N ASP A 100 -5.47 -13.64 14.18
CA ASP A 100 -5.74 -15.04 13.90
C ASP A 100 -7.08 -15.50 14.55
N PRO A 101 -7.56 -16.73 14.29
CA PRO A 101 -8.79 -17.27 14.88
C PRO A 101 -8.76 -17.39 16.42
N ASN A 102 -7.57 -17.39 17.03
CA ASN A 102 -7.40 -17.45 18.48
C ASN A 102 -7.34 -16.05 19.11
N GLY A 103 -7.46 -14.98 18.30
CA GLY A 103 -7.34 -13.60 18.74
C GLY A 103 -5.90 -13.11 18.88
N GLN A 104 -4.90 -13.87 18.42
CA GLN A 104 -3.51 -13.41 18.41
C GLN A 104 -3.31 -12.37 17.31
N GLU A 105 -2.71 -11.24 17.66
CA GLU A 105 -2.36 -10.18 16.71
C GLU A 105 -1.29 -10.66 15.73
N ILE A 106 -1.59 -10.56 14.43
CA ILE A 106 -0.69 -10.85 13.30
C ILE A 106 -0.05 -9.55 12.81
N TRP A 107 -0.85 -8.48 12.72
CA TRP A 107 -0.44 -7.15 12.31
C TRP A 107 -1.36 -6.11 12.94
N VAL A 108 -0.80 -4.96 13.31
CA VAL A 108 -1.55 -3.88 13.91
C VAL A 108 -0.98 -2.54 13.51
N ARG A 109 -1.88 -1.59 13.28
CA ARG A 109 -1.59 -0.16 13.45
C ARG A 109 -2.43 0.32 14.61
N ASP A 110 -1.76 0.95 15.56
CA ASP A 110 -2.40 1.51 16.74
C ASP A 110 -2.49 3.03 16.57
N MET A 111 -3.70 3.47 16.28
CA MET A 111 -4.06 4.89 16.17
C MET A 111 -5.13 5.20 17.20
N ALA A 112 -5.12 4.45 18.32
CA ALA A 112 -6.10 4.59 19.38
C ALA A 112 -6.12 6.03 19.86
N ARG A 113 -7.33 6.57 20.06
CA ARG A 113 -7.56 7.95 20.53
C ARG A 113 -7.09 9.05 19.57
N ALA A 114 -6.70 8.72 18.34
CA ALA A 114 -6.36 9.72 17.32
C ALA A 114 -7.59 10.46 16.76
N GLY A 115 -8.81 10.09 17.19
CA GLY A 115 -10.04 10.76 16.78
C GLY A 115 -10.32 10.60 15.29
N LEU A 116 -10.18 9.37 14.77
CA LEU A 116 -10.41 9.09 13.36
C LEU A 116 -11.84 9.51 12.96
N VAL A 117 -11.97 10.27 11.88
CA VAL A 117 -13.27 10.60 11.26
C VAL A 117 -13.36 10.13 9.82
N TYR A 118 -12.22 9.96 9.16
CA TYR A 118 -12.10 9.63 7.75
C TYR A 118 -11.32 8.33 7.60
N ARG A 119 -11.95 7.31 7.04
CA ARG A 119 -11.39 5.97 6.86
C ARG A 119 -11.85 5.48 5.50
N ALA A 120 -10.98 5.48 4.50
CA ALA A 120 -11.40 5.19 3.13
C ALA A 120 -10.28 4.62 2.28
N MET A 121 -10.69 3.75 1.37
CA MET A 121 -9.89 3.36 0.21
C MET A 121 -10.10 4.43 -0.87
N LEU A 122 -9.02 5.06 -1.34
CA LEU A 122 -9.09 6.13 -2.34
C LEU A 122 -8.91 5.59 -3.75
N ASP A 123 -9.39 6.34 -4.75
CA ASP A 123 -9.20 6.03 -6.18
C ASP A 123 -7.72 6.16 -6.60
N THR A 124 -6.86 6.73 -5.75
CA THR A 124 -5.41 6.71 -5.95
C THR A 124 -4.77 5.36 -5.62
N GLY A 125 -5.50 4.45 -4.97
CA GLY A 125 -4.95 3.23 -4.40
C GLY A 125 -4.36 3.42 -3.00
N ASN A 126 -4.53 4.60 -2.39
CA ASN A 126 -4.11 4.85 -1.02
C ASN A 126 -5.24 4.50 -0.03
N PHE A 127 -4.94 3.71 0.99
CA PHE A 127 -5.86 3.48 2.11
C PHE A 127 -5.52 4.45 3.23
N VAL A 128 -6.46 5.33 3.61
CA VAL A 128 -6.20 6.48 4.48
C VAL A 128 -7.08 6.46 5.72
N LEU A 129 -6.45 6.75 6.87
CA LEU A 129 -7.07 7.00 8.16
C LEU A 129 -6.70 8.43 8.60
N ALA A 130 -7.69 9.30 8.77
CA ALA A 130 -7.48 10.71 9.13
C ALA A 130 -8.43 11.20 10.23
N ASN A 131 -7.96 12.20 10.98
CA ASN A 131 -8.67 12.79 12.11
C ASN A 131 -9.60 13.95 11.69
N SER A 132 -10.34 14.51 12.65
CA SER A 132 -11.31 15.60 12.42
C SER A 132 -10.70 16.86 11.81
N SER A 133 -9.39 17.10 12.02
CA SER A 133 -8.64 18.20 11.43
C SER A 133 -8.16 17.90 10.01
N SER A 134 -8.63 16.81 9.39
CA SER A 134 -8.15 16.29 8.10
C SER A 134 -6.66 15.91 8.08
N GLY A 135 -6.05 15.76 9.26
CA GLY A 135 -4.68 15.26 9.38
C GLY A 135 -4.67 13.76 9.16
N ILE A 136 -3.88 13.29 8.19
CA ILE A 136 -3.62 11.87 7.97
C ILE A 136 -2.89 11.34 9.20
N VAL A 137 -3.50 10.38 9.87
CA VAL A 137 -2.94 9.69 11.04
C VAL A 137 -2.16 8.47 10.60
N TRP A 138 -2.65 7.78 9.57
CA TRP A 138 -1.96 6.66 8.93
C TRP A 138 -2.44 6.51 7.48
N GLN A 139 -1.55 6.08 6.59
CA GLN A 139 -1.89 5.73 5.22
C GLN A 139 -1.00 4.62 4.66
N SER A 140 -1.52 3.81 3.75
CA SER A 140 -0.76 2.69 3.16
C SER A 140 0.43 3.16 2.33
N PHE A 141 0.38 4.37 1.77
CA PHE A 141 1.47 4.95 0.99
C PHE A 141 2.74 5.25 1.80
N ASP A 142 2.63 5.40 3.12
CA ASP A 142 3.79 5.62 4.00
C ASP A 142 4.52 4.31 4.33
N GLU A 143 3.90 3.17 4.00
CA GLU A 143 4.41 1.84 4.27
C GLU A 143 4.39 0.98 3.00
N PRO A 144 5.14 1.35 1.95
CA PRO A 144 5.14 0.60 0.70
C PRO A 144 5.70 -0.81 0.88
N THR A 145 5.27 -1.73 0.02
CA THR A 145 5.83 -3.10 -0.06
C THR A 145 6.90 -3.20 -1.12
N ASP A 146 6.53 -3.48 -2.36
CA ASP A 146 7.40 -3.69 -3.51
C ASP A 146 6.97 -2.88 -4.74
N THR A 147 5.93 -2.05 -4.59
CA THR A 147 5.32 -1.26 -5.67
C THR A 147 5.25 0.22 -5.26
N ILE A 148 5.62 1.11 -6.18
CA ILE A 148 5.41 2.57 -6.06
C ILE A 148 4.19 2.95 -6.89
N PHE A 149 3.26 3.68 -6.29
CA PHE A 149 2.04 4.14 -6.96
C PHE A 149 2.22 5.48 -7.68
N PRO A 150 1.45 5.74 -8.76
CA PRO A 150 1.31 7.08 -9.30
C PRO A 150 0.82 8.06 -8.23
N GLY A 151 1.57 9.15 -8.02
CA GLY A 151 1.24 10.16 -7.01
C GLY A 151 1.64 9.79 -5.59
N GLN A 152 2.22 8.60 -5.35
CA GLN A 152 2.87 8.29 -4.08
C GLN A 152 4.15 9.10 -3.95
N VAL A 153 4.30 9.77 -2.80
CA VAL A 153 5.53 10.44 -2.41
C VAL A 153 6.31 9.48 -1.54
N LEU A 154 7.60 9.30 -1.85
CA LEU A 154 8.51 8.54 -0.99
C LEU A 154 9.24 9.53 -0.08
N ASP A 155 9.00 9.39 1.22
CA ASP A 155 9.69 10.18 2.24
C ASP A 155 11.09 9.63 2.52
N GLN A 156 11.90 10.42 3.23
CA GLN A 156 13.18 9.95 3.73
C GLN A 156 12.99 8.67 4.55
N ARG A 157 13.90 7.72 4.33
CA ARG A 157 13.90 6.36 4.87
C ARG A 157 12.79 5.45 4.34
N SER A 158 12.09 5.85 3.27
CA SER A 158 11.21 4.93 2.55
C SER A 158 11.98 3.74 2.03
N ARG A 159 11.38 2.55 2.17
CA ARG A 159 12.01 1.28 1.82
C ARG A 159 11.01 0.40 1.10
N LEU A 160 11.35 -0.02 -0.10
CA LEU A 160 10.58 -0.99 -0.86
C LEU A 160 11.40 -2.25 -1.02
N VAL A 161 10.84 -3.38 -0.63
CA VAL A 161 11.52 -4.66 -0.63
C VAL A 161 10.80 -5.60 -1.58
N SER A 162 11.51 -6.12 -2.57
CA SER A 162 10.94 -7.01 -3.60
C SER A 162 10.24 -8.21 -2.96
N SER A 163 9.27 -8.79 -3.66
CA SER A 163 8.78 -10.13 -3.33
C SER A 163 9.86 -11.20 -3.52
N PHE A 164 9.76 -12.30 -2.77
CA PHE A 164 10.69 -13.43 -2.85
C PHE A 164 10.60 -14.13 -4.22
N SER A 165 9.39 -14.28 -4.73
CA SER A 165 9.13 -14.73 -6.10
C SER A 165 7.76 -14.24 -6.58
N SER A 166 7.40 -14.49 -7.84
CA SER A 166 6.06 -14.20 -8.37
C SER A 166 4.94 -14.93 -7.64
N MET A 167 5.25 -16.04 -6.95
CA MET A 167 4.30 -16.86 -6.20
C MET A 167 4.42 -16.70 -4.69
N ASN A 168 5.43 -15.97 -4.21
CA ASN A 168 5.68 -15.75 -2.79
C ASN A 168 5.92 -14.27 -2.52
N ALA A 169 4.90 -13.64 -1.95
CA ALA A 169 4.91 -12.22 -1.62
C ALA A 169 5.82 -11.88 -0.42
N SER A 170 6.40 -12.84 0.30
CA SER A 170 7.31 -12.55 1.42
C SER A 170 8.51 -11.71 0.97
N THR A 171 9.23 -11.12 1.93
CA THR A 171 10.46 -10.36 1.68
C THR A 171 11.43 -11.15 0.79
N GLY A 172 11.84 -10.53 -0.31
CA GLY A 172 12.83 -11.01 -1.25
C GLY A 172 14.22 -10.43 -0.98
N ARG A 173 15.03 -10.34 -2.04
CA ARG A 173 16.47 -10.03 -1.94
C ARG A 173 16.86 -8.65 -2.49
N PHE A 174 15.90 -7.85 -2.94
CA PHE A 174 16.18 -6.53 -3.48
C PHE A 174 15.44 -5.46 -2.70
N GLU A 175 16.14 -4.38 -2.37
CA GLU A 175 15.59 -3.27 -1.61
C GLU A 175 15.91 -1.95 -2.29
N LEU A 176 14.88 -1.18 -2.60
CA LEU A 176 15.01 0.22 -2.97
C LEU A 176 14.85 1.06 -1.70
N PHE A 177 15.85 1.86 -1.38
CA PHE A 177 15.89 2.68 -0.17
C PHE A 177 16.22 4.13 -0.50
N LEU A 178 15.49 5.05 0.11
CA LEU A 178 15.65 6.49 -0.08
C LEU A 178 16.15 7.12 1.21
N ASP A 179 17.42 7.49 1.28
CA ASP A 179 18.00 8.22 2.43
C ASP A 179 19.02 9.24 1.95
N GLY A 180 18.54 10.44 1.61
CA GLY A 180 19.31 11.48 0.93
C GLY A 180 19.58 11.20 -0.55
N GLU A 181 19.88 9.95 -0.92
CA GLU A 181 19.97 9.43 -2.29
C GLU A 181 19.07 8.21 -2.46
N LEU A 182 18.69 7.90 -3.70
CA LEU A 182 17.95 6.68 -4.05
C LEU A 182 18.95 5.56 -4.38
N ALA A 183 18.90 4.47 -3.62
CA ALA A 183 19.82 3.35 -3.74
C ALA A 183 19.08 2.01 -3.82
N LEU A 184 19.63 1.08 -4.61
CA LEU A 184 19.16 -0.29 -4.74
C LEU A 184 20.17 -1.23 -4.08
N TYR A 185 19.74 -1.97 -3.06
CA TYR A 185 20.54 -2.93 -2.31
C TYR A 185 20.15 -4.36 -2.64
N THR A 186 21.11 -5.27 -2.52
CA THR A 186 20.83 -6.69 -2.34
C THR A 186 20.78 -7.03 -0.84
N ILE A 187 19.73 -7.70 -0.40
CA ILE A 187 19.58 -8.20 0.97
C ILE A 187 20.02 -9.66 1.01
N LYS A 188 20.84 -10.01 2.00
CA LYS A 188 21.17 -11.41 2.29
C LYS A 188 19.91 -12.12 2.77
N TYR A 189 19.55 -13.26 2.21
CA TYR A 189 18.43 -14.04 2.73
C TYR A 189 18.97 -15.32 3.40
N PRO A 190 18.51 -15.71 4.61
CA PRO A 190 17.39 -15.17 5.40
C PRO A 190 17.80 -14.12 6.47
N ILE A 191 18.95 -13.45 6.33
CA ILE A 191 19.48 -12.50 7.33
C ILE A 191 19.25 -11.09 6.80
N ASP A 192 18.34 -10.31 7.37
CA ASP A 192 18.01 -8.92 6.96
C ASP A 192 19.21 -7.93 7.08
N ALA A 193 20.23 -8.15 6.27
CA ALA A 193 21.48 -7.42 6.20
C ALA A 193 21.79 -7.14 4.72
N THR A 194 22.11 -5.88 4.42
CA THR A 194 22.46 -5.42 3.08
C THR A 194 23.87 -5.82 2.69
N ASN A 195 24.06 -6.28 1.45
CA ASN A 195 25.38 -6.57 0.88
C ASN A 195 25.82 -5.42 -0.04
N ASP A 196 25.58 -5.59 -1.34
CA ASP A 196 26.03 -4.69 -2.39
C ASP A 196 24.99 -3.60 -2.65
N VAL A 197 25.49 -2.39 -2.93
CA VAL A 197 24.66 -1.23 -3.27
C VAL A 197 24.91 -0.78 -4.71
N VAL A 198 23.83 -0.48 -5.41
CA VAL A 198 23.81 0.23 -6.68
C VAL A 198 23.13 1.57 -6.46
N ILE A 199 23.89 2.66 -6.57
CA ILE A 199 23.34 4.02 -6.45
C ILE A 199 22.70 4.43 -7.77
N LEU A 200 21.42 4.79 -7.73
CA LEU A 200 20.68 5.24 -8.91
C LEU A 200 20.85 6.75 -9.09
N ARG A 201 21.60 7.15 -10.12
CA ARG A 201 21.81 8.57 -10.49
C ARG A 201 21.25 8.86 -11.87
N ASN A 202 20.57 9.99 -12.03
CA ASN A 202 20.08 10.58 -13.28
C ASN A 202 19.52 9.57 -14.32
N ILE A 203 18.23 9.26 -14.22
CA ILE A 203 17.48 8.69 -15.36
C ILE A 203 17.14 9.84 -16.31
N GLU A 204 18.08 10.22 -17.17
CA GLU A 204 17.78 11.17 -18.23
C GLU A 204 16.87 10.52 -19.27
N LYS A 205 15.69 11.10 -19.51
CA LYS A 205 14.86 10.76 -20.67
C LYS A 205 15.64 11.14 -21.93
N LYS A 206 16.28 10.17 -22.59
CA LYS A 206 16.75 10.37 -23.96
C LYS A 206 15.53 10.66 -24.84
N LYS A 207 15.37 11.93 -25.22
CA LYS A 207 14.41 12.34 -26.22
C LYS A 207 14.81 11.65 -27.52
N LYS A 208 13.94 10.78 -28.04
CA LYS A 208 14.13 10.15 -29.36
C LYS A 208 14.07 11.29 -30.38
N THR A 209 15.20 11.66 -30.97
CA THR A 209 15.22 12.47 -32.18
C THR A 209 14.71 11.58 -33.31
N ASP A 210 13.51 11.86 -33.78
CA ASP A 210 13.01 11.33 -35.05
C ASP A 210 13.89 11.91 -36.17
N VAL A 211 14.41 11.02 -37.02
CA VAL A 211 15.12 11.34 -38.27
C VAL A 211 14.12 11.27 -39.41
#